data_AF-A0AAV6MJX5-F1
#
_entry.id   AF-A0AAV6MJX5-F1
#
_cell.length_a   1.000
_cell.length_b   1.000
_cell.length_c   1.000
_cell.angle_alpha   90.00
_cell.angle_beta   90.00
_cell.angle_gamma   90.00
#
_symmetry.space_group_name_H-M   'P 1'
#
loop_
_entity.id
_entity.type
_entity.pdbx_description
1 polymer ?
#
loop_
_entity_poly.entity_id
_entity_poly.type
_entity_poly.pdbx_seq_one_letter_code
_entity_poly.pdbx_strand_id
1 'polypeptide(L)'
;MKYHVVKTPRSVYKTVPDCEPCRPLQRSPIEGFYLAGDYTKQKYLASMEGAVLSGKFCAQAIVKDYEMLVAREKRRVAEAGVR
;
A
#
# COMPACT_ATOMS: atom_id res chain seq x y z
N MET A 1 -20.97 21.43 30.59
CA MET A 1 -19.92 21.53 29.56
C MET A 1 -19.63 20.12 29.06
N LYS A 2 -19.85 19.81 27.78
CA LYS A 2 -19.70 18.45 27.22
C LYS A 2 -18.39 18.41 26.44
N TYR A 3 -17.48 17.50 26.78
CA TYR A 3 -16.19 17.34 26.10
C TYR A 3 -15.96 15.88 25.72
N HIS A 4 -15.17 15.66 24.67
CA HIS A 4 -14.75 14.34 24.21
C HIS A 4 -13.25 14.35 23.95
N VAL A 5 -12.53 13.38 24.51
CA VAL A 5 -11.08 13.22 24.35
C VAL A 5 -10.82 12.00 23.49
N VAL A 6 -10.10 12.17 22.38
CA VAL A 6 -9.67 11.08 21.50
C VAL A 6 -8.15 10.93 21.61
N LYS A 7 -7.68 9.74 21.98
CA LYS A 7 -6.26 9.41 22.10
C LYS A 7 -5.94 8.27 21.13
N THR A 8 -5.01 8.53 20.21
CA THR A 8 -4.55 7.53 19.24
C THR A 8 -3.06 7.25 19.48
N PRO A 9 -2.70 6.27 20.33
CA PRO A 9 -1.31 6.04 20.74
C PRO A 9 -0.40 5.57 19.59
N ARG A 10 -0.98 5.03 18.50
CA ARG A 10 -0.28 4.59 17.29
C ARG A 10 -0.95 5.21 16.08
N SER A 11 -0.74 6.51 15.88
CA SER A 11 -1.38 7.28 14.81
C SER A 11 -0.59 7.16 13.50
N VAL A 12 0.48 7.95 13.36
CA VAL A 12 1.41 7.90 12.22
C VAL A 12 2.72 7.27 12.66
N TYR A 13 3.52 6.79 11.69
CA TYR A 13 4.85 6.27 12.02
C TYR A 13 5.76 7.40 12.55
N LYS A 14 6.66 7.05 13.45
CA LYS A 14 7.63 8.01 14.01
C LYS A 14 8.75 8.24 12.99
N THR A 15 8.84 9.43 12.43
CA THR A 15 9.90 9.85 11.49
C THR A 15 11.22 10.10 12.24
N VAL A 16 11.90 9.04 12.67
CA VAL A 16 13.27 9.12 13.21
C VAL A 16 14.30 9.05 12.06
N PRO A 17 15.57 9.44 12.28
CA PRO A 17 16.63 9.21 11.32
C PRO A 17 16.64 7.75 10.83
N ASP A 18 17.01 7.54 9.57
CA ASP A 18 17.10 6.22 8.92
C ASP A 18 15.77 5.47 8.70
N CYS A 19 14.61 6.12 8.86
CA CYS A 19 13.33 5.52 8.48
C CYS A 19 13.10 5.44 6.96
N GLU A 20 13.68 6.33 6.17
CA GLU A 20 13.39 6.45 4.73
C GLU A 20 13.75 5.18 3.92
N PRO A 21 14.88 4.48 4.17
CA PRO A 21 15.19 3.21 3.53
C PRO A 21 14.18 2.10 3.86
N CYS A 22 13.57 2.14 5.04
CA CYS A 22 12.61 1.14 5.51
C CYS A 22 11.21 1.31 4.90
N ARG A 23 10.94 2.42 4.20
CA ARG A 23 9.63 2.69 3.59
C ARG A 23 9.45 1.80 2.35
N PRO A 24 8.45 0.91 2.32
CA PRO A 24 8.24 0.01 1.20
C PRO A 24 7.66 0.75 -0.01
N LEU A 25 8.01 0.31 -1.21
CA LEU A 25 7.32 0.71 -2.43
C LEU A 25 5.89 0.13 -2.46
N GLN A 26 5.01 0.71 -3.28
CA GLN A 26 3.62 0.27 -3.37
C GLN A 26 3.48 -1.13 -3.99
N ARG A 27 4.42 -1.52 -4.85
CA ARG A 27 4.53 -2.89 -5.38
C ARG A 27 5.44 -3.71 -4.49
N SER A 28 4.90 -4.78 -3.90
CA SER A 28 5.69 -5.71 -3.10
C SER A 28 6.40 -6.74 -4.00
N PRO A 29 7.40 -7.48 -3.49
CA PRO A 29 8.01 -8.60 -4.21
C PRO A 29 7.05 -9.80 -4.37
N ILE A 30 5.94 -9.82 -3.64
CA ILE A 30 4.93 -10.89 -3.73
C ILE A 30 3.96 -10.52 -4.84
N GLU A 31 3.84 -11.40 -5.85
CA GLU A 31 2.94 -11.21 -6.98
C GLU A 31 1.49 -10.99 -6.50
N GLY A 32 0.83 -9.94 -7.01
CA GLY A 32 -0.53 -9.57 -6.65
C GLY A 32 -0.72 -8.98 -5.25
N PHE A 33 0.36 -8.73 -4.50
CA PHE A 33 0.29 -8.05 -3.20
C PHE A 33 0.87 -6.64 -3.29
N TYR A 34 0.05 -5.65 -2.90
CA TYR A 34 0.37 -4.22 -3.01
C TYR A 34 0.12 -3.52 -1.66
N LEU A 35 0.85 -2.43 -1.42
CA LEU A 35 0.77 -1.64 -0.20
C LEU A 35 0.37 -0.20 -0.52
N ALA A 36 -0.50 0.36 0.32
CA ALA A 36 -0.88 1.77 0.31
C ALA A 36 -0.94 2.30 1.74
N GLY A 37 -0.74 3.61 1.89
CA GLY A 37 -0.65 4.30 3.17
C GLY A 37 0.48 5.32 3.19
N ASP A 38 0.35 6.32 4.06
CA ASP A 38 1.32 7.41 4.26
C ASP A 38 2.74 6.91 4.60
N TYR A 39 2.83 5.77 5.29
CA TYR A 39 4.08 5.06 5.63
C TYR A 39 4.82 4.48 4.42
N THR A 40 4.13 4.21 3.31
CA THR A 40 4.77 3.71 2.08
C THR A 40 5.65 4.78 1.45
N LYS A 41 6.54 4.41 0.53
CA LYS A 41 7.55 5.29 -0.05
C LYS A 41 6.91 6.32 -0.98
N GLN A 42 6.93 7.57 -0.53
CA GLN A 42 6.43 8.74 -1.27
C GLN A 42 7.03 10.04 -0.68
N LYS A 43 6.94 11.15 -1.42
CA LYS A 43 7.70 12.39 -1.13
C LYS A 43 7.14 13.24 0.03
N TYR A 44 5.86 13.14 0.33
CA TYR A 44 5.11 13.91 1.34
C TYR A 44 4.95 13.15 2.65
N LEU A 45 5.97 13.11 3.52
CA LEU A 45 5.96 12.66 4.95
C LEU A 45 4.84 11.69 5.42
N ALA A 46 4.46 11.68 6.70
CA ALA A 46 3.28 10.96 7.18
C ALA A 46 2.11 11.93 7.25
N SER A 47 1.39 12.10 6.14
CA SER A 47 0.34 13.12 6.00
C SER A 47 -0.85 12.62 5.19
N MET A 48 -1.94 13.39 5.21
CA MET A 48 -3.11 13.14 4.36
C MET A 48 -2.71 13.13 2.87
N GLU A 49 -1.83 14.04 2.44
CA GLU A 49 -1.31 14.07 1.07
C GLU A 49 -0.48 12.83 0.75
N GLY A 50 0.35 12.39 1.68
CA GLY A 50 1.13 11.16 1.54
C GLY A 50 0.23 9.93 1.41
N ALA A 51 -0.85 9.87 2.19
CA ALA A 51 -1.85 8.81 2.08
C ALA A 51 -2.52 8.79 0.70
N VAL A 52 -2.99 9.95 0.22
CA VAL A 52 -3.64 10.05 -1.10
C VAL A 52 -2.66 9.71 -2.23
N LEU A 53 -1.45 10.27 -2.19
CA LEU A 53 -0.43 10.00 -3.21
C LEU A 53 -0.03 8.53 -3.24
N SER A 54 0.13 7.90 -2.06
CA SER A 54 0.41 6.46 -1.98
C SER A 54 -0.67 5.62 -2.63
N GLY A 55 -1.95 5.99 -2.45
CA GLY A 55 -3.09 5.31 -3.08
C GLY A 55 -3.03 5.45 -4.60
N LYS A 56 -2.70 6.65 -5.11
CA LYS A 56 -2.50 6.88 -6.55
C LYS A 56 -1.38 6.02 -7.12
N PHE A 57 -0.23 5.92 -6.43
CA PHE A 57 0.88 5.06 -6.87
C PHE A 57 0.53 3.58 -6.81
N CYS A 58 -0.22 3.14 -5.80
CA CYS A 58 -0.71 1.77 -5.69
C CYS A 58 -1.63 1.42 -6.87
N ALA A 59 -2.62 2.27 -7.16
CA ALA A 59 -3.50 2.09 -8.32
C ALA A 59 -2.71 2.06 -9.65
N GLN A 60 -1.72 2.95 -9.80
CA GLN A 60 -0.84 2.94 -10.98
C GLN A 60 -0.02 1.65 -11.09
N ALA A 61 0.46 1.08 -9.98
CA ALA A 61 1.17 -0.19 -9.99
C ALA A 61 0.26 -1.34 -10.44
N ILE A 62 -0.96 -1.40 -9.89
CA ILE A 62 -1.96 -2.42 -10.24
C ILE A 62 -2.31 -2.35 -11.74
N VAL A 63 -2.57 -1.16 -12.27
CA VAL A 63 -2.92 -1.00 -13.69
C VAL A 63 -1.76 -1.37 -14.60
N LYS A 64 -0.51 -1.05 -14.23
CA LYS A 64 0.68 -1.48 -14.99
C LYS A 64 0.86 -2.99 -15.02
N ASP A 65 0.49 -3.66 -13.93
CA ASP A 65 0.61 -5.11 -13.78
C ASP A 65 -0.65 -5.86 -14.24
N TYR A 66 -1.62 -5.17 -14.85
CA TYR A 66 -2.94 -5.71 -15.22
C TYR A 66 -2.85 -7.01 -16.04
N GLU A 67 -2.05 -7.02 -17.11
CA GLU A 67 -1.90 -8.20 -17.97
C GLU A 67 -1.38 -9.42 -17.20
N MET A 68 -0.39 -9.20 -16.32
CA MET A 68 0.18 -10.26 -15.48
C MET A 68 -0.87 -10.77 -14.48
N LEU A 69 -1.64 -9.88 -13.85
CA LEU A 69 -2.68 -10.24 -12.88
C LEU A 69 -3.81 -11.05 -13.54
N VAL A 70 -4.24 -10.65 -14.75
CA VAL A 70 -5.24 -11.39 -15.52
C VAL A 70 -4.71 -12.76 -15.93
N ALA A 71 -3.47 -12.86 -16.40
CA ALA A 71 -2.86 -14.13 -16.75
C ALA A 71 -2.70 -15.07 -15.55
N ARG A 72 -2.40 -14.53 -14.36
CA ARG A 72 -2.39 -15.30 -13.11
C ARG A 72 -3.77 -15.86 -12.76
N GLU A 73 -4.82 -15.04 -12.86
CA GLU A 73 -6.18 -15.51 -12.53
C GLU A 73 -6.63 -16.61 -13.50
N LYS A 74 -6.35 -16.47 -14.80
CA LYS A 74 -6.63 -17.52 -15.79
C LYS A 74 -5.94 -18.85 -15.44
N ARG A 75 -4.67 -18.81 -15.03
CA ARG A 75 -3.91 -20.00 -14.56
C ARG A 75 -4.56 -20.61 -13.33
N ARG A 76 -4.92 -19.78 -12.33
CA ARG A 76 -5.59 -20.25 -11.11
C ARG A 76 -6.92 -20.94 -11.40
N VAL A 77 -7.73 -20.39 -12.30
CA VAL A 77 -9.02 -20.98 -12.70
C VAL A 77 -8.82 -22.30 -13.45
N ALA A 78 -7.85 -22.35 -14.37
CA ALA A 78 -7.52 -23.58 -15.09
C ALA A 78 -7.05 -24.71 -14.15
N GLU A 79 -6.17 -24.39 -13.18
CA GLU A 79 -5.68 -25.35 -12.19
C GLU A 79 -6.78 -25.82 -11.21
N ALA A 80 -7.70 -24.93 -10.85
CA ALA A 80 -8.84 -25.26 -9.99
C ALA A 80 -9.87 -26.17 -10.67
N GLY A 81 -10.04 -26.06 -12.00
CA GLY A 81 -10.96 -26.90 -12.77
C GLY A 81 -10.42 -28.30 -13.12
N VAL A 82 -9.15 -28.57 -12.81
CA VAL A 82 -8.50 -29.88 -13.04
C VAL A 82 -8.57 -30.78 -11.79
N ARG A 83 -9.08 -30.26 -10.67
CA ARG A 83 -9.40 -31.02 -9.44
C ARG A 83 -10.88 -31.33 -9.35
#